data_AF-A0A1G9NQN7-F1
#
_entry.id   AF-A0A1G9NQN7-F1
#
_cell.length_a   1.000
_cell.length_b   1.000
_cell.length_c   1.000
_cell.angle_alpha   90.00
_cell.angle_beta   90.00
_cell.angle_gamma   90.00
#
_symmetry.space_group_name_H-M   'P 1'
#
loop_
_entity.id
_entity.type
_entity.pdbx_description
1 polymer ?
#
loop_
_entity_poly.entity_id
_entity_poly.type
_entity_poly.pdbx_seq_one_letter_code
_entity_poly.pdbx_strand_id
1 'polypeptide(L)'
;MSRVRPTGDWDGRSFAHEAFAFSADQELVDRVVPFAVEGLSRGEPVLVVAGERVRTLLTQELGADVRRLATFAAAETWWQGGHRTLHAYDRDLRALQAVAPTWRLAAEPTWLARDDGREWSRFEAVANRCYADLPYYSLCLHDRQRLPASVLDAVARTHPLTWGGSAPVPEPAYEGPEQFIRSVHPVWAQRPARASVAVLTTPREARRTVSAAALGWWPARVGDVVQAAHELVVNALRVAAFAEVSSWTDGDTLVVEVADSGPGLPDETLGYVPPPVGPDGGRGMWLAWSLADDAAVDSHPAGTAIRLFFHR
;
A
#
# COMPACT_ATOMS: atom_id res chain seq x y z
N MET A 1 -20.83 31.68 14.24
CA MET A 1 -19.54 30.97 14.45
C MET A 1 -19.01 30.64 13.07
N SER A 2 -17.85 31.19 12.67
CA SER A 2 -17.16 30.68 11.48
C SER A 2 -16.93 29.19 11.75
N ARG A 3 -17.67 28.32 11.07
CA ARG A 3 -17.46 26.88 11.19
C ARG A 3 -16.03 26.67 10.73
N VAL A 4 -15.15 26.30 11.66
CA VAL A 4 -13.80 25.85 11.34
C VAL A 4 -13.94 24.88 10.15
N ARG A 5 -13.15 25.10 9.09
CA ARG A 5 -13.06 24.21 7.93
C ARG A 5 -11.89 23.26 8.17
N PRO A 6 -12.09 22.11 8.83
CA PRO A 6 -11.03 21.15 9.12
C PRO A 6 -10.42 20.53 7.87
N THR A 7 -11.05 20.64 6.70
CA THR A 7 -10.45 20.26 5.41
C THR A 7 -9.83 21.43 4.65
N GLY A 8 -9.76 22.62 5.25
CA GLY A 8 -9.23 23.82 4.61
C GLY A 8 -9.97 24.17 3.30
N ASP A 9 -9.20 24.30 2.22
CA ASP A 9 -9.68 24.65 0.89
C ASP A 9 -9.99 23.45 -0.01
N TRP A 10 -10.01 22.23 0.54
CA TRP A 10 -10.40 21.05 -0.24
C TRP A 10 -11.82 21.20 -0.80
N ASP A 11 -11.95 21.03 -2.13
CA ASP A 11 -13.16 21.32 -2.89
C ASP A 11 -13.94 20.07 -3.34
N GLY A 12 -13.45 18.88 -2.97
CA GLY A 12 -14.10 17.61 -3.29
C GLY A 12 -13.80 17.07 -4.69
N ARG A 13 -12.89 17.67 -5.47
CA ARG A 13 -12.66 17.22 -6.86
C ARG A 13 -11.57 16.16 -7.02
N SER A 14 -10.69 16.04 -6.04
CA SER A 14 -9.53 15.14 -6.09
C SER A 14 -9.24 14.57 -4.72
N PHE A 15 -8.39 13.55 -4.70
CA PHE A 15 -7.98 12.89 -3.47
C PHE A 15 -7.09 13.81 -2.64
N ALA A 16 -7.48 14.01 -1.38
CA ALA A 16 -6.63 14.65 -0.37
C ALA A 16 -6.17 13.59 0.62
N HIS A 17 -4.86 13.54 0.85
CA HIS A 17 -4.24 12.56 1.73
C HIS A 17 -3.42 13.27 2.81
N GLU A 18 -3.96 13.33 4.02
CA GLU A 18 -3.39 14.05 5.15
C GLU A 18 -2.91 13.10 6.23
N ALA A 19 -1.65 13.26 6.64
CA ALA A 19 -1.16 12.67 7.88
C ALA A 19 -1.46 13.61 9.06
N PHE A 20 -2.22 13.10 10.03
CA PHE A 20 -2.37 13.72 11.33
C PHE A 20 -1.71 12.86 12.40
N ALA A 21 -0.51 13.26 12.81
CA ALA A 21 0.17 12.66 13.94
C ALA A 21 -0.25 13.36 15.24
N PHE A 22 -0.54 12.60 16.29
CA PHE A 22 -1.00 13.08 17.59
C PHE A 22 -0.29 12.35 18.74
N SER A 23 -0.30 12.96 19.93
CA SER A 23 0.24 12.37 21.16
C SER A 23 -0.80 12.37 22.29
N ALA A 24 -1.73 13.32 22.27
CA ALA A 24 -2.77 13.47 23.30
C ALA A 24 -4.18 13.29 22.71
N ASP A 25 -5.10 12.82 23.56
CA ASP A 25 -6.51 12.63 23.18
C ASP A 25 -7.17 13.92 22.73
N GLN A 26 -6.83 15.05 23.35
CA GLN A 26 -7.41 16.34 22.99
C GLN A 26 -7.02 16.76 21.58
N GLU A 27 -5.77 16.53 21.15
CA GLU A 27 -5.33 16.84 19.78
C GLU A 27 -6.14 16.04 18.76
N LEU A 28 -6.35 14.75 19.05
CA LEU A 28 -7.19 13.87 18.24
C LEU A 28 -8.63 14.38 18.15
N VAL A 29 -9.24 14.72 19.30
CA VAL A 29 -10.61 15.26 19.34
C VAL A 29 -10.70 16.54 18.53
N ASP A 30 -9.79 17.49 18.76
CA ASP A 30 -9.76 18.80 18.11
C ASP A 30 -9.59 18.69 16.59
N ARG A 31 -8.96 17.62 16.09
CA ARG A 31 -8.81 17.38 14.65
C ARG A 31 -9.97 16.60 14.05
N VAL A 32 -10.34 15.46 14.65
CA VAL A 32 -11.21 14.47 14.00
C VAL A 32 -12.69 14.80 14.19
N VAL A 33 -13.08 15.36 15.35
CA VAL A 33 -14.48 15.72 15.59
C VAL A 33 -14.96 16.81 14.63
N PRO A 34 -14.23 17.94 14.46
CA PRO A 34 -14.61 18.91 13.44
C PRO A 34 -14.65 18.31 12.04
N PHE A 35 -13.67 17.45 11.69
CA PHE A 35 -13.62 16.81 10.37
C PHE A 35 -14.88 16.01 10.05
N ALA A 36 -15.35 15.22 11.01
CA ALA A 36 -16.58 14.46 10.90
C ALA A 36 -17.81 15.37 10.85
N VAL A 37 -17.90 16.35 11.76
CA VAL A 37 -19.03 17.30 11.82
C VAL A 37 -19.16 18.12 10.54
N GLU A 38 -18.05 18.57 9.96
CA GLU A 38 -18.06 19.30 8.69
C GLU A 38 -18.62 18.42 7.56
N GLY A 39 -18.14 17.18 7.41
CA GLY A 39 -18.64 16.25 6.38
C GLY A 39 -20.14 15.95 6.56
N LEU A 40 -20.55 15.63 7.79
CA LEU A 40 -21.96 15.42 8.13
C LEU A 40 -22.83 16.65 7.86
N SER A 41 -22.29 17.86 8.03
CA SER A 41 -23.01 19.11 7.74
C SER A 41 -23.16 19.41 6.26
N ARG A 42 -22.28 18.84 5.42
CA ARG A 42 -22.30 18.92 3.95
C ARG A 42 -23.08 17.77 3.31
N GLY A 43 -23.55 16.80 4.11
CA GLY A 43 -24.22 15.60 3.61
C GLY A 43 -23.27 14.58 2.98
N GLU A 44 -21.97 14.70 3.23
CA GLU A 44 -20.94 13.78 2.75
C GLU A 44 -20.95 12.51 3.63
N PRO A 45 -20.86 11.29 3.05
CA PRO A 45 -20.56 10.10 3.83
C PRO A 45 -19.24 10.27 4.59
N VAL A 46 -19.28 10.03 5.90
CA VAL A 46 -18.09 10.04 6.76
C VAL A 46 -17.84 8.62 7.24
N LEU A 47 -16.66 8.10 6.90
CA LEU A 47 -16.18 6.79 7.29
C LEU A 47 -15.11 6.97 8.36
N VAL A 48 -15.17 6.15 9.39
CA VAL A 48 -14.16 6.06 10.45
C VAL A 48 -13.75 4.61 10.60
N VAL A 49 -12.47 4.33 10.37
CA VAL A 49 -11.86 3.01 10.56
C VAL A 49 -10.67 3.20 11.49
N ALA A 50 -10.88 2.96 12.79
CA ALA A 50 -9.88 3.31 13.79
C ALA A 50 -9.85 2.33 14.97
N GLY A 51 -8.77 2.40 15.75
CA GLY A 51 -8.62 1.61 16.97
C GLY A 51 -9.62 2.01 18.06
N GLU A 52 -9.70 1.18 19.09
CA GLU A 52 -10.68 1.34 20.18
C GLU A 52 -10.60 2.71 20.87
N ARG A 53 -9.39 3.24 21.11
CA ARG A 53 -9.15 4.54 21.74
C ARG A 53 -9.83 5.67 20.95
N VAL A 54 -9.53 5.77 19.65
CA VAL A 54 -10.11 6.80 18.76
C VAL A 54 -11.63 6.66 18.69
N ARG A 55 -12.14 5.44 18.52
CA ARG A 55 -13.59 5.20 18.43
C ARG A 55 -14.32 5.55 19.73
N THR A 56 -13.73 5.28 20.89
CA THR A 56 -14.31 5.62 22.19
C THR A 56 -14.44 7.12 22.35
N LEU A 57 -13.36 7.86 22.06
CA LEU A 57 -13.36 9.33 22.12
C LEU A 57 -14.39 9.93 21.16
N LEU A 58 -14.44 9.46 19.91
CA LEU A 58 -15.44 9.95 18.94
C LEU A 58 -16.88 9.65 19.36
N THR A 59 -17.13 8.52 20.03
CA THR A 59 -18.47 8.19 20.56
C THR A 59 -18.89 9.18 21.65
N GLN A 60 -17.96 9.57 22.51
CA GLN A 60 -18.21 10.54 23.59
C GLN A 60 -18.49 11.94 23.03
N GLU A 61 -17.66 12.39 22.08
CA GLU A 61 -17.72 13.75 21.54
C GLU A 61 -18.82 13.97 20.50
N LEU A 62 -19.06 13.00 19.59
CA LEU A 62 -20.12 13.10 18.60
C LEU A 62 -21.51 12.78 19.18
N GLY A 63 -21.56 12.07 20.32
CA GLY A 63 -22.82 11.66 20.95
C GLY A 63 -23.74 10.93 19.96
N ALA A 64 -24.95 11.46 19.75
CA ALA A 64 -25.92 10.83 18.85
C ALA A 64 -25.50 10.87 17.36
N ASP A 65 -24.66 11.83 16.96
CA ASP A 65 -24.23 11.98 15.56
C ASP A 65 -23.32 10.84 15.09
N VAL A 66 -22.73 10.05 16.01
CA VAL A 66 -21.95 8.86 15.65
C VAL A 66 -22.75 7.86 14.80
N ARG A 67 -24.09 7.83 14.97
CA ARG A 67 -25.00 6.97 14.21
C ARG A 67 -25.21 7.42 12.76
N ARG A 68 -24.76 8.63 12.42
CA ARG A 68 -24.84 9.18 11.05
C ARG A 68 -23.59 8.87 10.24
N LEU A 69 -22.54 8.35 10.86
CA LEU A 69 -21.35 7.90 10.16
C LEU A 69 -21.72 6.74 9.23
N ALA A 70 -21.29 6.80 7.98
CA ALA A 70 -21.56 5.77 6.97
C ALA A 70 -20.80 4.47 7.28
N THR A 71 -19.65 4.58 7.95
CA THR A 71 -18.88 3.44 8.47
C THR A 71 -18.23 3.85 9.79
N PHE A 72 -18.32 2.95 10.78
CA PHE A 72 -17.65 3.11 12.06
C PHE A 72 -17.13 1.74 12.51
N ALA A 73 -15.91 1.43 12.08
CA ALA A 73 -15.36 0.07 12.14
C ALA A 73 -14.01 0.03 12.87
N ALA A 74 -13.71 -1.12 13.47
CA ALA A 74 -12.44 -1.39 14.12
C ALA A 74 -11.34 -1.63 13.07
N ALA A 75 -10.25 -0.85 13.15
CA ALA A 75 -9.12 -0.99 12.24
C ALA A 75 -8.49 -2.39 12.29
N GLU A 76 -8.50 -3.02 13.46
CA GLU A 76 -7.94 -4.34 13.71
C GLU A 76 -8.68 -5.43 12.92
N THR A 77 -10.01 -5.29 12.76
CA THR A 77 -10.84 -6.22 11.99
C THR A 77 -10.79 -5.96 10.48
N TRP A 78 -10.34 -4.76 10.09
CA TRP A 78 -10.22 -4.37 8.69
C TRP A 78 -8.93 -4.90 8.05
N TRP A 79 -7.88 -5.07 8.86
CA TRP A 79 -6.61 -5.60 8.41
C TRP A 79 -6.72 -7.06 7.98
N GLN A 80 -6.47 -7.34 6.70
CA GLN A 80 -6.53 -8.69 6.11
C GLN A 80 -5.16 -9.17 5.61
N GLY A 81 -4.09 -8.44 5.94
CA GLY A 81 -2.78 -8.61 5.35
C GLY A 81 -2.68 -7.90 4.00
N GLY A 82 -1.80 -6.92 3.92
CA GLY A 82 -1.33 -6.32 2.69
C GLY A 82 -2.26 -6.15 1.53
N HIS A 83 -1.90 -6.77 0.41
CA HIS A 83 -2.65 -6.75 -0.85
C HIS A 83 -4.12 -7.12 -0.69
N ARG A 84 -4.50 -7.94 0.31
CA ARG A 84 -5.92 -8.22 0.60
C ARG A 84 -6.62 -7.01 1.19
N THR A 85 -5.99 -6.33 2.15
CA THR A 85 -6.47 -5.05 2.68
C THR A 85 -6.59 -4.02 1.57
N LEU A 86 -5.59 -3.93 0.69
CA LEU A 86 -5.57 -2.96 -0.42
C LEU A 86 -6.67 -3.24 -1.44
N HIS A 87 -6.89 -4.52 -1.76
CA HIS A 87 -7.94 -4.94 -2.68
C HIS A 87 -9.34 -4.70 -2.10
N ALA A 88 -9.54 -4.97 -0.80
CA ALA A 88 -10.78 -4.65 -0.11
C ALA A 88 -11.03 -3.14 -0.07
N TYR A 89 -9.99 -2.35 0.23
CA TYR A 89 -10.04 -0.89 0.24
C TYR A 89 -10.42 -0.32 -1.13
N ASP A 90 -9.75 -0.74 -2.22
CA ASP A 90 -10.10 -0.30 -3.58
C ASP A 90 -11.53 -0.68 -3.94
N ARG A 91 -11.95 -1.93 -3.69
CA ARG A 91 -13.33 -2.38 -3.95
C ARG A 91 -14.36 -1.49 -3.26
N ASP A 92 -14.15 -1.19 -1.98
CA ASP A 92 -15.11 -0.45 -1.16
C ASP A 92 -15.15 1.04 -1.56
N LEU A 93 -13.99 1.64 -1.87
CA LEU A 93 -13.93 3.00 -2.41
C LEU A 93 -14.62 3.12 -3.79
N ARG A 94 -14.44 2.14 -4.67
CA ARG A 94 -15.10 2.13 -5.99
C ARG A 94 -16.61 1.97 -5.87
N ALA A 95 -17.08 1.15 -4.92
CA ALA A 95 -18.50 1.04 -4.61
C ALA A 95 -19.07 2.36 -4.10
N LEU A 96 -18.32 3.07 -3.25
CA LEU A 96 -18.72 4.38 -2.73
C LEU A 96 -18.73 5.46 -3.82
N GLN A 97 -17.74 5.47 -4.71
CA GLN A 97 -17.68 6.37 -5.87
C GLN A 97 -18.92 6.28 -6.75
N ALA A 98 -19.51 5.09 -6.88
CA ALA A 98 -20.71 4.87 -7.69
C ALA A 98 -21.98 5.50 -7.10
N VAL A 99 -21.99 5.84 -5.81
CA VAL A 99 -23.20 6.30 -5.09
C VAL A 99 -23.05 7.63 -4.36
N ALA A 100 -21.82 8.13 -4.21
CA ALA A 100 -21.52 9.38 -3.52
C ALA A 100 -20.63 10.29 -4.38
N PRO A 101 -20.99 11.59 -4.55
CA PRO A 101 -20.17 12.53 -5.32
C PRO A 101 -18.85 12.84 -4.63
N THR A 102 -18.82 12.82 -3.30
CA THR A 102 -17.66 13.05 -2.43
C THR A 102 -17.83 12.30 -1.11
N TRP A 103 -16.73 11.97 -0.43
CA TRP A 103 -16.78 11.39 0.92
C TRP A 103 -15.54 11.72 1.75
N ARG A 104 -15.59 11.39 3.03
CA ARG A 104 -14.49 11.56 3.99
C ARG A 104 -14.16 10.25 4.66
N LEU A 105 -12.87 10.00 4.87
CA LEU A 105 -12.34 8.87 5.62
C LEU A 105 -11.41 9.38 6.71
N ALA A 106 -11.70 9.06 7.97
CA ALA A 106 -10.71 9.11 9.04
C ALA A 106 -10.24 7.68 9.33
N ALA A 107 -8.97 7.40 9.08
CA ALA A 107 -8.42 6.06 9.22
C ALA A 107 -7.23 6.06 10.18
N GLU A 108 -7.18 5.12 11.12
CA GLU A 108 -6.00 4.86 11.93
C GLU A 108 -5.36 3.55 11.44
N PRO A 109 -4.29 3.61 10.62
CA PRO A 109 -3.61 2.43 10.10
C PRO A 109 -2.79 1.74 11.20
N THR A 110 -3.48 1.09 12.13
CA THR A 110 -2.88 0.45 13.33
C THR A 110 -1.85 -0.63 12.99
N TRP A 111 -1.87 -1.20 11.79
CA TRP A 111 -0.88 -2.15 11.30
C TRP A 111 0.52 -1.53 11.13
N LEU A 112 0.64 -0.21 11.00
CA LEU A 112 1.95 0.47 10.93
C LEU A 112 2.76 0.35 12.22
N ALA A 113 2.13 -0.01 13.34
CA ALA A 113 2.80 -0.28 14.61
C ALA A 113 3.37 -1.71 14.71
N ARG A 114 3.16 -2.54 13.69
CA ARG A 114 3.71 -3.91 13.62
C ARG A 114 5.15 -3.87 13.10
N ASP A 115 5.90 -4.94 13.37
CA ASP A 115 7.32 -5.04 12.97
C ASP A 115 7.52 -4.90 11.43
N ASP A 116 6.53 -5.33 10.64
CA ASP A 116 6.45 -5.21 9.18
C ASP A 116 5.84 -3.88 8.69
N GLY A 117 5.56 -2.92 9.59
CA GLY A 117 4.89 -1.66 9.27
C GLY A 117 5.59 -0.82 8.19
N ARG A 118 6.91 -0.99 8.03
CA ARG A 118 7.69 -0.34 6.95
C ARG A 118 7.27 -0.84 5.57
N GLU A 119 7.01 -2.14 5.42
CA GLU A 119 6.56 -2.72 4.15
C GLU A 119 5.19 -2.15 3.79
N TRP A 120 4.34 -1.94 4.79
CA TRP A 120 3.02 -1.36 4.62
C TRP A 120 3.01 0.15 4.38
N SER A 121 4.06 0.87 4.76
CA SER A 121 4.21 2.29 4.40
C SER A 121 4.25 2.50 2.88
N ARG A 122 4.61 1.47 2.09
CA ARG A 122 4.55 1.52 0.63
C ARG A 122 3.12 1.66 0.10
N PHE A 123 2.13 1.12 0.81
CA PHE A 123 0.74 1.33 0.46
C PHE A 123 0.34 2.80 0.60
N GLU A 124 0.74 3.45 1.69
CA GLU A 124 0.44 4.87 1.93
C GLU A 124 0.95 5.74 0.77
N ALA A 125 2.15 5.44 0.26
CA ALA A 125 2.68 6.10 -0.92
C ALA A 125 1.81 5.86 -2.16
N VAL A 126 1.50 4.59 -2.45
CA VAL A 126 0.80 4.17 -3.68
C VAL A 126 -0.66 4.62 -3.70
N ALA A 127 -1.29 4.83 -2.54
CA ALA A 127 -2.63 5.39 -2.44
C ALA A 127 -2.77 6.73 -3.18
N ASN A 128 -1.74 7.59 -3.13
CA ASN A 128 -1.74 8.88 -3.85
C ASN A 128 -1.83 8.71 -5.37
N ARG A 129 -1.30 7.60 -5.90
CA ARG A 129 -1.38 7.26 -7.33
C ARG A 129 -2.68 6.55 -7.66
N CYS A 130 -3.05 5.52 -6.89
CA CYS A 130 -4.25 4.71 -7.13
C CYS A 130 -5.53 5.53 -7.12
N TYR A 131 -5.58 6.54 -6.26
CA TYR A 131 -6.80 7.24 -5.94
C TYR A 131 -6.79 8.72 -6.28
N ALA A 132 -5.75 9.23 -6.98
CA ALA A 132 -5.61 10.65 -7.32
C ALA A 132 -6.91 11.32 -7.82
N ASP A 133 -7.64 10.60 -8.69
CA ASP A 133 -8.87 11.07 -9.34
C ASP A 133 -10.16 10.76 -8.54
N LEU A 134 -10.06 10.16 -7.35
CA LEU A 134 -11.21 9.90 -6.50
C LEU A 134 -11.55 11.14 -5.66
N PRO A 135 -12.84 11.50 -5.53
CA PRO A 135 -13.26 12.74 -4.88
C PRO A 135 -13.38 12.60 -3.35
N TYR A 136 -12.31 12.20 -2.65
CA TYR A 136 -12.38 11.99 -1.20
C TYR A 136 -11.22 12.55 -0.40
N TYR A 137 -11.49 12.81 0.89
CA TYR A 137 -10.51 13.25 1.85
C TYR A 137 -10.16 12.10 2.80
N SER A 138 -8.91 11.62 2.78
CA SER A 138 -8.37 10.69 3.76
C SER A 138 -7.55 11.44 4.82
N LEU A 139 -8.05 11.42 6.05
CA LEU A 139 -7.38 11.86 7.26
C LEU A 139 -6.78 10.64 7.96
N CYS A 140 -5.48 10.42 7.78
CA CYS A 140 -4.76 9.28 8.33
C CYS A 140 -4.17 9.63 9.71
N LEU A 141 -4.61 8.91 10.74
CA LEU A 141 -4.33 9.16 12.15
C LEU A 141 -3.13 8.33 12.62
N HIS A 142 -2.12 9.00 13.19
CA HIS A 142 -0.85 8.37 13.56
C HIS A 142 -0.48 8.68 15.02
N ASP A 143 -0.57 7.68 15.90
CA ASP A 143 -0.23 7.83 17.32
C ASP A 143 1.29 7.84 17.52
N ARG A 144 1.86 9.01 17.86
CA ARG A 144 3.29 9.20 18.11
C ARG A 144 3.81 8.38 19.29
N GLN A 145 2.95 7.95 20.20
CA GLN A 145 3.34 7.13 21.35
C GLN A 145 3.49 5.66 20.97
N ARG A 146 2.90 5.23 19.85
CA ARG A 146 2.90 3.82 19.41
C ARG A 146 3.79 3.58 18.21
N LEU A 147 3.99 4.59 17.36
CA LEU A 147 4.75 4.43 16.12
C LEU A 147 6.25 4.74 16.33
N PRO A 148 7.15 3.88 15.83
CA PRO A 148 8.57 4.19 15.77
C PRO A 148 8.84 5.45 14.96
N ALA A 149 9.90 6.19 15.30
CA ALA A 149 10.30 7.40 14.58
C ALA A 149 10.48 7.16 13.07
N SER A 150 11.08 6.02 12.69
CA SER A 150 11.26 5.66 11.28
C SER A 150 9.95 5.47 10.50
N VAL A 151 8.86 5.08 11.19
CA VAL A 151 7.54 4.97 10.58
C VAL A 151 6.90 6.35 10.44
N LEU A 152 7.07 7.23 11.43
CA LEU A 152 6.61 8.62 11.32
C LEU A 152 7.35 9.39 10.22
N ASP A 153 8.65 9.14 10.04
CA ASP A 153 9.44 9.70 8.93
C ASP A 153 8.92 9.19 7.58
N ALA A 154 8.54 7.90 7.49
CA ALA A 154 7.91 7.35 6.30
C ALA A 154 6.55 8.01 6.02
N VAL A 155 5.71 8.18 7.05
CA VAL A 155 4.41 8.86 6.95
C VAL A 155 4.55 10.28 6.38
N ALA A 156 5.51 11.06 6.87
CA ALA A 156 5.78 12.40 6.34
C ALA A 156 6.20 12.37 4.86
N ARG A 157 6.93 11.33 4.44
CA ARG A 157 7.36 11.17 3.04
C ARG A 157 6.26 10.63 2.11
N THR A 158 5.20 10.03 2.65
CA THR A 158 4.10 9.44 1.85
C THR A 158 2.82 10.25 1.82
N HIS A 159 2.63 11.23 2.72
CA HIS A 159 1.43 12.04 2.76
C HIS A 159 1.69 13.45 2.20
N PRO A 160 1.01 13.89 1.14
CA PRO A 160 1.14 15.23 0.58
C PRO A 160 0.74 16.36 1.54
N LEU A 161 -0.13 16.06 2.51
CA LEU A 161 -0.65 17.03 3.48
C LEU A 161 -0.32 16.60 4.91
N THR A 162 -0.08 17.61 5.75
CA THR A 162 0.08 17.48 7.20
C THR A 162 -0.76 18.54 7.91
N TRP A 163 -0.93 18.42 9.22
CA TRP A 163 -1.72 19.39 9.98
C TRP A 163 -0.91 20.62 10.39
N GLY A 164 -1.28 21.79 9.89
CA GLY A 164 -0.66 23.07 10.21
C GLY A 164 -1.20 23.76 11.47
N GLY A 165 -1.94 23.05 12.33
CA GLY A 165 -2.53 23.57 13.56
C GLY A 165 -3.94 24.13 13.40
N SER A 166 -4.22 24.86 12.31
CA SER A 166 -5.56 25.39 12.02
C SER A 166 -6.19 24.84 10.74
N ALA A 167 -5.35 24.41 9.79
CA ALA A 167 -5.75 23.86 8.51
C ALA A 167 -4.68 22.88 8.01
N PRO A 168 -5.03 21.96 7.09
CA PRO A 168 -4.05 21.12 6.41
C PRO A 168 -3.13 22.00 5.55
N VAL A 169 -1.84 21.66 5.53
CA VAL A 169 -0.80 22.33 4.74
C VAL A 169 0.04 21.30 3.97
N PRO A 170 0.72 21.68 2.88
CA PRO A 170 1.64 20.78 2.18
C PRO A 170 2.75 20.29 3.12
N GLU A 171 3.08 18.99 3.04
CA GLU A 171 4.18 18.37 3.79
C GLU A 171 5.49 18.51 3.00
N PRO A 172 6.49 19.26 3.50
CA PRO A 172 7.75 19.47 2.77
C PRO A 172 8.56 18.19 2.52
N ALA A 173 8.40 17.16 3.35
CA ALA A 173 9.11 15.89 3.20
C ALA A 173 8.47 14.95 2.16
N TYR A 174 7.29 15.28 1.63
CA TYR A 174 6.55 14.42 0.72
C TYR A 174 7.34 14.08 -0.54
N GLU A 175 7.31 12.80 -0.92
CA GLU A 175 7.92 12.24 -2.12
C GLU A 175 6.88 11.57 -3.00
N GLY A 176 7.12 11.57 -4.31
CA GLY A 176 6.29 10.81 -5.25
C GLY A 176 6.36 9.30 -4.96
N PRO A 177 5.29 8.53 -5.26
CA PRO A 177 5.22 7.12 -4.88
C PRO A 177 6.38 6.26 -5.39
N GLU A 178 6.84 6.50 -6.62
CA GLU A 178 7.98 5.80 -7.23
C GLU A 178 9.29 6.10 -6.49
N GLN A 179 9.50 7.38 -6.12
CA GLN A 179 10.69 7.81 -5.39
C GLN A 179 10.73 7.18 -3.99
N PHE A 180 9.60 7.23 -3.28
CA PHE A 180 9.49 6.63 -1.96
C PHE A 180 9.74 5.12 -2.02
N ILE A 181 9.06 4.41 -2.93
CA ILE A 181 9.19 2.95 -3.10
C ILE A 181 10.65 2.55 -3.34
N ARG A 182 11.35 3.21 -4.27
CA ARG A 182 12.78 2.96 -4.54
C ARG A 182 13.65 3.15 -3.30
N SER A 183 13.36 4.18 -2.49
CA SER A 183 14.12 4.45 -1.27
C SER A 183 13.95 3.39 -0.19
N VAL A 184 12.85 2.62 -0.24
CA VAL A 184 12.53 1.59 0.75
C VAL A 184 12.61 0.15 0.23
N HIS A 185 13.03 -0.05 -1.02
CA HIS A 185 13.33 -1.38 -1.53
C HIS A 185 14.40 -2.08 -0.69
N PRO A 186 14.33 -3.42 -0.55
CA PRO A 186 15.47 -4.20 -0.10
C PRO A 186 16.73 -3.84 -0.90
N VAL A 187 17.88 -3.83 -0.22
CA VAL A 187 19.16 -3.50 -0.87
C VAL A 187 19.41 -4.48 -2.02
N TRP A 188 19.65 -3.95 -3.21
CA TRP A 188 19.98 -4.74 -4.38
C TRP A 188 21.43 -5.23 -4.32
N ALA A 189 21.65 -6.33 -3.58
CA ALA A 189 22.97 -6.95 -3.47
C ALA A 189 23.31 -7.80 -4.72
N GLN A 190 24.59 -8.04 -4.98
CA GLN A 190 25.01 -8.95 -6.05
C GLN A 190 24.47 -10.37 -5.80
N ARG A 191 23.95 -11.00 -6.86
CA ARG A 191 23.51 -12.40 -6.81
C ARG A 191 24.67 -13.30 -6.36
N PRO A 192 24.45 -14.22 -5.40
CA PRO A 192 25.53 -15.09 -4.93
C PRO A 192 25.90 -16.16 -5.98
N ALA A 193 27.16 -16.57 -6.01
CA ALA A 193 27.67 -17.57 -6.98
C ALA A 193 26.99 -18.95 -6.88
N ARG A 194 26.37 -19.27 -5.73
CA ARG A 194 25.61 -20.50 -5.51
C ARG A 194 24.19 -20.48 -6.08
N ALA A 195 23.73 -19.35 -6.62
CA ALA A 195 22.39 -19.25 -7.17
C ALA A 195 22.23 -20.21 -8.34
N SER A 196 21.12 -20.96 -8.37
CA SER A 196 20.73 -21.70 -9.56
C SER A 196 20.28 -20.70 -10.62
N VAL A 197 20.72 -20.84 -11.86
CA VAL A 197 20.34 -19.94 -12.96
C VAL A 197 19.82 -20.77 -14.13
N ALA A 198 18.70 -20.34 -14.72
CA ALA A 198 18.16 -20.93 -15.93
C ALA A 198 17.64 -19.85 -16.87
N VAL A 199 17.92 -20.01 -18.16
CA VAL A 199 17.36 -19.17 -19.23
C VAL A 199 16.11 -19.85 -19.75
N LEU A 200 14.99 -19.15 -19.69
CA LEU A 200 13.67 -19.66 -20.06
C LEU A 200 13.16 -18.94 -21.30
N THR A 201 12.53 -19.70 -22.19
CA THR A 201 11.88 -19.18 -23.40
C THR A 201 10.37 -19.40 -23.36
N THR A 202 9.86 -20.18 -22.40
CA THR A 202 8.42 -20.38 -22.20
C THR A 202 8.02 -20.28 -20.73
N PRO A 203 6.80 -19.78 -20.42
CA PRO A 203 6.31 -19.72 -19.03
C PRO A 203 6.17 -21.09 -18.34
N ARG A 204 6.07 -22.18 -19.11
CA ARG A 204 5.94 -23.55 -18.57
C ARG A 204 7.26 -24.03 -17.94
N GLU A 205 8.40 -23.56 -18.44
CA GLU A 205 9.71 -23.91 -17.90
C GLU A 205 9.91 -23.33 -16.50
N ALA A 206 9.35 -22.15 -16.21
CA ALA A 206 9.44 -21.49 -14.91
C ALA A 206 8.94 -22.38 -13.78
N ARG A 207 7.80 -23.05 -14.00
CA ARG A 207 7.22 -23.96 -13.01
C ARG A 207 8.19 -25.08 -12.63
N ARG A 208 8.90 -25.67 -13.60
CA ARG A 208 9.85 -26.76 -13.35
C ARG A 208 11.09 -26.27 -12.62
N THR A 209 11.68 -25.17 -13.09
CA THR A 209 12.91 -24.60 -12.53
C THR A 209 12.73 -24.19 -11.08
N VAL A 210 11.64 -23.49 -10.75
CA VAL A 210 11.43 -22.92 -9.42
C VAL A 210 10.87 -23.94 -8.42
N SER A 211 10.10 -24.93 -8.88
CA SER A 211 9.55 -25.97 -7.98
C SER A 211 10.63 -26.71 -7.22
N ALA A 212 11.76 -27.03 -7.87
CA ALA A 212 12.85 -27.78 -7.22
C ALA A 212 13.48 -27.00 -6.05
N ALA A 213 13.70 -25.69 -6.24
CA ALA A 213 14.23 -24.81 -5.20
C ALA A 213 13.23 -24.65 -4.03
N ALA A 214 11.94 -24.43 -4.35
CA ALA A 214 10.91 -24.24 -3.34
C ALA A 214 10.59 -25.51 -2.54
N LEU A 215 10.56 -26.69 -3.19
CA LEU A 215 10.29 -27.97 -2.53
C LEU A 215 11.38 -28.34 -1.52
N GLY A 216 12.63 -28.03 -1.82
CA GLY A 216 13.76 -28.27 -0.90
C GLY A 216 13.79 -27.34 0.31
N TRP A 217 13.13 -26.17 0.22
CA TRP A 217 13.18 -25.13 1.25
C TRP A 217 11.91 -25.11 2.12
N TRP A 218 10.73 -24.94 1.52
CA TRP A 218 9.45 -24.96 2.24
C TRP A 218 8.31 -25.54 1.37
N PRO A 219 8.03 -26.86 1.49
CA PRO A 219 6.99 -27.53 0.71
C PRO A 219 5.60 -26.86 0.74
N ALA A 220 5.23 -26.21 1.85
CA ALA A 220 3.91 -25.59 1.99
C ALA A 220 3.73 -24.32 1.14
N ARG A 221 4.81 -23.58 0.83
CA ARG A 221 4.77 -22.34 0.03
C ARG A 221 5.09 -22.57 -1.45
N VAL A 222 5.33 -23.80 -1.89
CA VAL A 222 5.71 -24.12 -3.29
C VAL A 222 4.73 -23.54 -4.30
N GLY A 223 3.42 -23.63 -4.02
CA GLY A 223 2.39 -23.07 -4.89
C GLY A 223 2.56 -21.57 -5.12
N ASP A 224 2.77 -20.81 -4.03
CA ASP A 224 2.92 -19.35 -4.05
C ASP A 224 4.19 -18.96 -4.83
N VAL A 225 5.33 -19.58 -4.50
CA VAL A 225 6.62 -19.29 -5.14
C VAL A 225 6.55 -19.57 -6.65
N VAL A 226 6.01 -20.73 -7.04
CA VAL A 226 5.90 -21.12 -8.45
C VAL A 226 4.95 -20.21 -9.20
N GLN A 227 3.82 -19.83 -8.61
CA GLN A 227 2.84 -18.97 -9.26
C GLN A 227 3.39 -17.54 -9.41
N ALA A 228 4.03 -16.98 -8.37
CA ALA A 228 4.62 -15.65 -8.44
C ALA A 228 5.74 -15.58 -9.51
N ALA A 229 6.65 -16.56 -9.52
CA ALA A 229 7.70 -16.63 -10.54
C ALA A 229 7.13 -16.81 -11.97
N HIS A 230 6.05 -17.58 -12.11
CA HIS A 230 5.38 -17.76 -13.39
C HIS A 230 4.84 -16.44 -13.95
N GLU A 231 4.18 -15.63 -13.12
CA GLU A 231 3.67 -14.32 -13.55
C GLU A 231 4.80 -13.37 -13.97
N LEU A 232 5.93 -13.35 -13.24
CA LEU A 232 7.08 -12.53 -13.63
C LEU A 232 7.70 -13.00 -14.95
N VAL A 233 7.82 -14.32 -15.17
CA VAL A 233 8.33 -14.86 -16.45
C VAL A 233 7.38 -14.57 -17.61
N VAL A 234 6.06 -14.64 -17.39
CA VAL A 234 5.06 -14.22 -18.40
C VAL A 234 5.26 -12.76 -18.77
N ASN A 235 5.48 -11.87 -17.79
CA ASN A 235 5.73 -10.46 -18.05
C ASN A 235 7.04 -10.22 -18.81
N ALA A 236 8.14 -10.86 -18.39
CA ALA A 236 9.44 -10.79 -19.03
C ALA A 236 9.38 -11.23 -20.52
N LEU A 237 8.75 -12.36 -20.80
CA LEU A 237 8.65 -12.91 -22.16
C LEU A 237 7.71 -12.13 -23.09
N ARG A 238 6.92 -11.18 -22.57
CA ARG A 238 6.15 -10.24 -23.42
C ARG A 238 7.03 -9.17 -24.04
N VAL A 239 8.18 -8.87 -23.44
CA VAL A 239 9.05 -7.74 -23.83
C VAL A 239 10.46 -8.17 -24.23
N ALA A 240 10.84 -9.42 -23.95
CA ALA A 240 12.14 -9.99 -24.31
C ALA A 240 11.99 -11.42 -24.87
N ALA A 241 13.00 -11.88 -25.63
CA ALA A 241 12.99 -13.21 -26.23
C ALA A 241 13.20 -14.35 -25.22
N PHE A 242 13.82 -14.05 -24.08
CA PHE A 242 14.05 -14.98 -22.98
C PHE A 242 13.99 -14.24 -21.65
N ALA A 243 13.75 -15.00 -20.59
CA ALA A 243 13.82 -14.55 -19.21
C ALA A 243 14.89 -15.37 -18.47
N GLU A 244 15.77 -14.71 -17.74
CA GLU A 244 16.68 -15.37 -16.82
C GLU A 244 16.01 -15.53 -15.46
N VAL A 245 15.88 -16.76 -14.97
CA VAL A 245 15.37 -17.05 -13.64
C VAL A 245 16.48 -17.56 -12.77
N SER A 246 16.66 -16.91 -11.63
CA SER A 246 17.61 -17.32 -10.61
C SER A 246 16.95 -17.58 -9.28
N SER A 247 17.49 -18.50 -8.49
CA SER A 247 17.03 -18.73 -7.13
C SER A 247 18.17 -19.10 -6.19
N TRP A 248 18.08 -18.63 -4.95
CA TRP A 248 19.00 -18.98 -3.88
C TRP A 248 18.33 -18.79 -2.52
N THR A 249 18.87 -19.44 -1.50
CA THR A 249 18.48 -19.21 -0.12
C THR A 249 19.50 -18.31 0.57
N ASP A 250 19.01 -17.38 1.38
CA ASP A 250 19.81 -16.56 2.29
C ASP A 250 19.18 -16.59 3.68
N GLY A 251 19.81 -17.33 4.61
CA GLY A 251 19.19 -17.69 5.89
C GLY A 251 17.83 -18.37 5.70
N ASP A 252 16.81 -17.81 6.36
CA ASP A 252 15.42 -18.24 6.28
C ASP A 252 14.63 -17.55 5.15
N THR A 253 15.32 -17.01 4.14
CA THR A 253 14.69 -16.36 2.99
C THR A 253 15.02 -17.10 1.70
N LEU A 254 14.01 -17.52 0.94
CA LEU A 254 14.17 -17.92 -0.46
C LEU A 254 14.02 -16.67 -1.33
N VAL A 255 15.01 -16.42 -2.18
CA VAL A 255 14.96 -15.35 -3.18
C VAL A 255 14.77 -15.96 -4.56
N VAL A 256 13.78 -15.47 -5.29
CA VAL A 256 13.58 -15.76 -6.71
C VAL A 256 13.76 -14.46 -7.50
N GLU A 257 14.73 -14.45 -8.39
CA GLU A 257 15.00 -13.32 -9.28
C GLU A 257 14.57 -13.68 -10.70
N VAL A 258 13.82 -12.80 -11.35
CA VAL A 258 13.48 -12.89 -12.77
C VAL A 258 13.99 -11.65 -13.48
N ALA A 259 14.81 -11.84 -14.50
CA ALA A 259 15.40 -10.76 -15.27
C ALA A 259 15.13 -10.91 -16.77
N ASP A 260 14.97 -9.76 -17.46
CA ASP A 260 14.77 -9.65 -18.90
C ASP A 260 15.64 -8.53 -19.49
N SER A 261 15.79 -8.54 -20.82
CA SER A 261 16.52 -7.51 -21.58
C SER A 261 15.58 -6.56 -22.34
N GLY A 262 14.36 -6.37 -21.83
CA GLY A 262 13.35 -5.47 -22.39
C GLY A 262 13.63 -4.00 -22.09
N PRO A 263 12.65 -3.11 -22.32
CA PRO A 263 12.84 -1.66 -22.22
C PRO A 263 12.81 -1.11 -20.78
N GLY A 264 12.73 -1.98 -19.76
CA GLY A 264 12.45 -1.60 -18.38
C GLY A 264 10.95 -1.49 -18.08
N LEU A 265 10.61 -1.29 -16.81
CA LEU A 265 9.23 -1.05 -16.37
C LEU A 265 8.82 0.40 -16.58
N PRO A 266 7.62 0.64 -17.14
CA PRO A 266 7.06 1.99 -17.23
C PRO A 266 6.63 2.55 -15.87
N ASP A 267 6.39 1.67 -14.88
CA ASP A 267 5.90 2.00 -13.55
C ASP A 267 6.34 0.91 -12.55
N GLU A 268 7.14 1.29 -11.55
CA GLU A 268 7.63 0.38 -10.50
C GLU A 268 6.60 0.15 -9.38
N THR A 269 5.49 0.91 -9.38
CA THR A 269 4.42 0.77 -8.40
C THR A 269 3.42 -0.34 -8.75
N LEU A 270 3.53 -0.96 -9.93
CA LEU A 270 2.56 -1.94 -10.45
C LEU A 270 2.37 -3.18 -9.56
N GLY A 271 3.34 -3.52 -8.70
CA GLY A 271 3.20 -4.57 -7.68
C GLY A 271 2.29 -4.18 -6.51
N TYR A 272 2.00 -2.89 -6.35
CA TYR A 272 1.27 -2.29 -5.24
C TYR A 272 -0.03 -1.57 -5.66
N VAL A 273 -0.34 -1.52 -6.97
CA VAL A 273 -1.59 -0.95 -7.48
C VAL A 273 -2.62 -2.07 -7.69
N PRO A 274 -3.79 -2.02 -7.01
CA PRO A 274 -4.87 -2.97 -7.26
C PRO A 274 -5.26 -2.99 -8.75
N PRO A 275 -5.36 -4.17 -9.38
CA PRO A 275 -5.64 -4.26 -10.81
C PRO A 275 -7.09 -3.86 -11.11
N PRO A 276 -7.36 -3.23 -12.26
CA PRO A 276 -8.71 -2.85 -12.65
C PRO A 276 -9.64 -4.07 -12.75
N VAL A 277 -10.93 -3.86 -12.48
CA VAL A 277 -11.97 -4.89 -12.57
C VAL A 277 -12.27 -5.17 -14.05
N GLY A 278 -11.56 -6.14 -14.65
CA GLY A 278 -11.81 -6.60 -16.02
C GLY A 278 -10.95 -7.81 -16.43
N PRO A 279 -11.31 -8.49 -17.54
CA PRO A 279 -10.61 -9.69 -18.01
C PRO A 279 -9.20 -9.41 -18.57
N ASP A 280 -8.94 -8.19 -19.05
CA ASP A 280 -7.67 -7.83 -19.74
C ASP A 280 -6.64 -7.13 -18.84
N GLY A 281 -6.91 -7.04 -17.52
CA GLY A 281 -6.05 -6.32 -16.59
C GLY A 281 -4.71 -7.04 -16.35
N GLY A 282 -3.60 -6.30 -16.40
CA GLY A 282 -2.25 -6.73 -16.04
C GLY A 282 -2.10 -7.11 -14.56
N ARG A 283 -2.76 -8.21 -14.16
CA ARG A 283 -2.82 -8.71 -12.78
C ARG A 283 -1.56 -9.43 -12.34
N GLY A 284 -0.71 -9.84 -13.29
CA GLY A 284 0.41 -10.74 -13.00
C GLY A 284 1.40 -10.16 -11.99
N MET A 285 1.75 -8.88 -12.11
CA MET A 285 2.68 -8.24 -11.17
C MET A 285 2.07 -8.08 -9.76
N TRP A 286 0.83 -7.61 -9.68
CA TRP A 286 0.07 -7.56 -8.43
C TRP A 286 -0.05 -8.94 -7.77
N LEU A 287 -0.36 -9.98 -8.54
CA LEU A 287 -0.47 -11.35 -8.04
C LEU A 287 0.88 -11.85 -7.51
N ALA A 288 1.96 -11.65 -8.26
CA ALA A 288 3.30 -12.06 -7.84
C ALA A 288 3.70 -11.41 -6.50
N TRP A 289 3.51 -10.10 -6.37
CA TRP A 289 3.75 -9.37 -5.13
C TRP A 289 2.85 -9.81 -3.99
N SER A 290 1.57 -10.11 -4.25
CA SER A 290 0.64 -10.57 -3.21
C SER A 290 0.94 -11.96 -2.64
N LEU A 291 1.78 -12.74 -3.34
CA LEU A 291 2.17 -14.10 -2.95
C LEU A 291 3.56 -14.14 -2.29
N ALA A 292 4.40 -13.14 -2.57
CA ALA A 292 5.69 -12.94 -1.92
C ALA A 292 5.53 -12.15 -0.62
N ASP A 293 6.54 -12.24 0.24
CA ASP A 293 6.56 -11.55 1.52
C ASP A 293 7.22 -10.16 1.37
N ASP A 294 8.30 -10.04 0.58
CA ASP A 294 8.83 -8.75 0.13
C ASP A 294 9.45 -8.88 -1.28
N ALA A 295 10.05 -7.78 -1.73
CA ALA A 295 9.86 -7.36 -3.08
C ALA A 295 10.86 -6.25 -3.48
N ALA A 296 11.76 -6.51 -4.43
CA ALA A 296 12.68 -5.50 -4.96
C ALA A 296 12.68 -5.46 -6.49
N VAL A 297 12.83 -4.27 -7.04
CA VAL A 297 12.90 -4.02 -8.49
C VAL A 297 14.17 -3.23 -8.81
N ASP A 298 14.88 -3.69 -9.81
CA ASP A 298 15.95 -2.97 -10.51
C ASP A 298 15.56 -2.87 -11.99
N SER A 299 15.25 -1.66 -12.45
CA SER A 299 14.65 -1.43 -13.77
C SER A 299 15.35 -0.28 -14.48
N HIS A 300 15.79 -0.52 -15.71
CA HIS A 300 16.49 0.46 -16.53
C HIS A 300 16.24 0.21 -18.03
N PRO A 301 16.63 1.12 -18.94
CA PRO A 301 16.37 0.98 -20.38
C PRO A 301 16.98 -0.23 -21.09
N ALA A 302 17.78 -1.05 -20.37
CA ALA A 302 18.42 -2.24 -20.91
C ALA A 302 17.90 -3.54 -20.28
N GLY A 303 16.89 -3.45 -19.40
CA GLY A 303 16.28 -4.61 -18.79
C GLY A 303 15.57 -4.31 -17.47
N THR A 304 14.83 -5.31 -17.02
CA THR A 304 14.25 -5.34 -15.67
C THR A 304 14.76 -6.58 -14.96
N ALA A 305 15.12 -6.44 -13.69
CA ALA A 305 15.28 -7.55 -12.76
C ALA A 305 14.38 -7.34 -11.55
N ILE A 306 13.62 -8.37 -11.19
CA ILE A 306 12.69 -8.35 -10.05
C ILE A 306 13.05 -9.49 -9.11
N ARG A 307 13.18 -9.18 -7.82
CA ARG A 307 13.36 -10.16 -6.73
C ARG A 307 12.09 -10.29 -5.91
N LEU A 308 11.64 -11.52 -5.77
CA LEU A 308 10.64 -11.94 -4.81
C LEU A 308 11.34 -12.58 -3.62
N PHE A 309 10.98 -12.16 -2.42
CA PHE A 309 11.50 -12.68 -1.16
C PHE A 309 10.39 -13.45 -0.47
N PHE A 310 10.71 -14.67 -0.02
CA PHE A 310 9.82 -15.54 0.73
C PHE A 310 10.49 -15.93 2.04
N HIS A 311 9.88 -15.64 3.17
CA HIS A 311 10.39 -15.94 4.50
C HIS A 311 9.82 -17.25 5.03
N ARG A 312 10.60 -17.99 5.81
CA ARG A 312 10.20 -19.25 6.47
C ARG A 312 9.53 -19.05 7.82
#